data_AF-A0A7Y5WXL5-F1
#
_entry.id   AF-A0A7Y5WXL5-F1
#
_cell.length_a   1.000
_cell.length_b   1.000
_cell.length_c   1.000
_cell.angle_alpha   90.00
_cell.angle_beta   90.00
_cell.angle_gamma   90.00
#
_symmetry.space_group_name_H-M   'P 1'
#
loop_
_entity.id
_entity.type
_entity.pdbx_description
1 polymer ?
#
loop_
_entity_poly.entity_id
_entity_poly.type
_entity_poly.pdbx_seq_one_letter_code
_entity_poly.pdbx_strand_id
1 'polypeptide(L)' 'DGRTSPDGSQVAFDTGRYGWDEVMVMNPDGTGQRRLTRELHGDACCPAWQPTP' A
#
# COMPACT_ATOMS: atom_id res chain seq x y z
N ASP A 1 0.73 -5.10 -7.19
CA ASP A 1 2.17 -4.78 -7.38
C ASP A 1 2.71 -4.04 -6.15
N GLY A 2 3.95 -4.30 -5.73
CA GLY A 2 4.54 -3.65 -4.55
C GLY A 2 5.51 -2.53 -4.94
N ARG A 3 5.35 -1.33 -4.39
CA ARG A 3 6.23 -0.17 -4.62
C ARG A 3 6.90 0.30 -3.35
N THR A 4 8.21 0.48 -3.38
CA THR A 4 8.99 0.97 -2.24
C THR A 4 8.97 2.50 -2.20
N SER A 5 8.96 3.08 -0.99
CA SER A 5 9.09 4.51 -0.75
C SER A 5 10.48 5.02 -1.18
N PRO A 6 10.63 6.33 -1.48
CA PRO A 6 11.89 6.90 -1.95
C PRO A 6 13.04 6.79 -0.93
N ASP A 7 12.71 6.80 0.36
CA ASP A 7 13.63 6.62 1.47
C ASP A 7 13.87 5.13 1.83
N GLY A 8 13.20 4.20 1.16
CA GLY A 8 13.30 2.77 1.41
C GLY A 8 12.64 2.28 2.71
N SER A 9 11.97 3.15 3.46
CA SER A 9 11.44 2.80 4.78
C SER A 9 10.12 2.02 4.74
N GLN A 10 9.39 2.08 3.63
CA GLN A 10 8.07 1.45 3.48
C GLN A 10 7.84 0.89 2.09
N VAL A 11 6.91 -0.06 2.00
CA VAL A 11 6.41 -0.65 0.75
C VAL A 11 4.90 -0.48 0.72
N ALA A 12 4.37 0.11 -0.34
CA ALA A 12 2.96 0.19 -0.64
C ALA A 12 2.55 -0.94 -1.60
N PHE A 13 1.41 -1.58 -1.37
CA PHE A 13 0.90 -2.66 -2.21
C PHE A 13 -0.62 -2.72 -2.15
N ASP A 14 -1.24 -3.24 -3.21
CA ASP A 14 -2.67 -3.55 -3.27
C ASP A 14 -2.95 -4.99 -2.78
N THR A 15 -4.13 -5.19 -2.21
CA THR A 15 -4.59 -6.50 -1.73
C THR A 15 -6.11 -6.64 -1.77
N GLY A 16 -6.62 -7.72 -2.37
CA GLY A 16 -8.04 -8.08 -2.37
C GLY A 16 -8.51 -8.81 -1.10
N ARG A 17 -7.67 -8.93 -0.06
CA ARG A 17 -7.94 -9.78 1.12
C ARG A 17 -9.15 -9.34 1.95
N TYR A 18 -9.68 -8.14 1.72
CA TYR A 18 -10.80 -7.57 2.48
C TYR A 18 -12.11 -7.49 1.67
N GLY A 19 -12.19 -8.21 0.54
CA GLY A 19 -13.37 -8.28 -0.32
C GLY A 19 -13.34 -7.30 -1.49
N TRP A 20 -12.53 -6.25 -1.40
CA TRP A 20 -12.23 -5.29 -2.46
C TRP A 20 -10.72 -5.06 -2.52
N ASP A 21 -10.23 -4.50 -3.63
CA ASP A 21 -8.83 -4.12 -3.74
C ASP A 21 -8.54 -2.93 -2.82
N GLU A 22 -7.53 -3.10 -1.98
CA GLU A 22 -7.16 -2.16 -0.95
C GLU A 22 -5.68 -1.83 -1.00
N VAL A 23 -5.34 -0.56 -0.89
CA VAL A 23 -3.96 -0.11 -0.73
C VAL A 23 -3.54 -0.24 0.73
N MET A 24 -2.41 -0.89 0.93
CA MET A 24 -1.74 -1.09 2.21
C MET A 24 -0.30 -0.61 2.16
N VAL A 25 0.28 -0.37 3.34
CA VAL A 25 1.71 -0.12 3.53
C VAL A 25 2.28 -1.06 4.58
N MET A 26 3.57 -1.39 4.46
CA MET A 26 4.33 -2.16 5.43
C MET A 26 5.81 -1.76 5.42
N ASN A 27 6.57 -2.19 6.42
CA ASN A 27 8.02 -2.11 6.41
C ASN A 27 8.60 -3.13 5.39
N PRO A 28 9.82 -2.93 4.87
CA PRO A 28 10.45 -3.86 3.92
C PRO A 28 10.62 -5.29 4.44
N ASP A 29 10.67 -5.49 5.76
CA ASP A 29 10.73 -6.80 6.42
C ASP A 29 9.35 -7.47 6.57
N GLY A 30 8.28 -6.83 6.07
CA GLY A 30 6.90 -7.30 6.14
C GLY A 30 6.16 -6.96 7.44
N THR A 31 6.83 -6.35 8.42
CA THR A 31 6.22 -5.92 9.68
C THR A 31 5.46 -4.59 9.52
N GLY A 32 4.70 -4.20 10.54
CA GLY A 32 4.07 -2.87 10.58
C GLY A 32 2.97 -2.65 9.53
N GLN A 33 2.30 -3.72 9.09
CA GLN A 33 1.26 -3.62 8.06
C GLN A 33 0.11 -2.69 8.50
N ARG A 34 -0.24 -1.74 7.65
CA ARG A 34 -1.32 -0.77 7.88
C ARG A 34 -2.13 -0.55 6.61
N ARG A 35 -3.46 -0.57 6.74
CA ARG A 35 -4.40 -0.31 5.64
C ARG A 35 -4.52 1.20 5.42
N LEU A 36 -4.40 1.66 4.18
CA LEU A 36 -4.54 3.08 3.82
C LEU A 36 -5.94 3.42 3.33
N THR A 37 -6.54 2.54 2.55
CA THR A 37 -7.91 2.70 2.04
C THR A 37 -8.88 1.89 2.89
N ARG A 38 -10.17 2.21 2.80
CA ARG A 38 -11.25 1.39 3.38
C ARG A 38 -12.44 1.43 2.44
N GLU A 39 -12.24 0.94 1.23
CA GLU A 39 -13.27 0.93 0.22
C GLU A 39 -14.37 -0.07 0.59
N LEU A 40 -15.61 0.36 0.37
CA LEU A 40 -16.80 -0.48 0.46
C LEU A 40 -17.32 -0.85 -0.95
N HIS A 41 -16.76 -0.21 -1.99
CA HIS A 41 -17.09 -0.34 -3.41
C HIS A 41 -15.92 0.25 -4.25
N GLY A 42 -15.36 -0.50 -5.21
CA GLY A 42 -14.31 -0.04 -6.13
C GLY A 42 -12.96 -0.75 -5.96
N ASP A 43 -12.01 -0.44 -6.83
CA ASP A 43 -10.68 -1.09 -6.87
C ASP A 43 -9.58 -0.08 -6.54
N ALA A 44 -9.10 -0.06 -5.29
CA ALA A 44 -7.94 0.75 -4.92
C ALA A 44 -6.65 -0.02 -5.24
N CYS A 45 -6.04 0.32 -6.37
CA CYS A 45 -4.85 -0.35 -6.89
C CYS A 45 -3.73 0.62 -7.25
N CYS A 46 -2.58 0.05 -7.63
CA CYS A 46 -1.45 0.76 -8.22
C CYS A 46 -0.92 1.94 -7.39
N PRO A 47 -0.55 1.74 -6.11
CA PRO A 47 -0.04 2.83 -5.30
C PRO A 47 1.27 3.39 -5.87
N ALA A 48 1.46 4.70 -5.75
CA ALA A 48 2.71 5.38 -6.10
C ALA A 48 3.14 6.31 -4.98
N TRP A 49 4.45 6.36 -4.72
CA TRP A 49 5.04 7.27 -3.77
C TRP A 49 5.40 8.59 -4.43
N GLN A 50 5.14 9.70 -3.75
CA GLN A 50 5.73 10.98 -4.11
C GLN A 50 7.04 11.16 -3.35
N PRO A 51 8.15 11.51 -4.02
CA PRO A 51 9.34 12.00 -3.33
C PRO A 51 9.01 13.33 -2.66
N THR A 52 9.29 13.43 -1.36
CA THR A 52 9.33 14.73 -0.70
C THR A 52 10.61 15.46 -1.15
N PRO A 53 10.56 16.79 -1.39
CA PRO A 53 11.74 17.60 -1.64
C PRO A 53 12.82 17.47 -0.57
#